data_AF-A0A328WN51-F1
#
_entry.id   AF-A0A328WN51-F1
#
_cell.length_a   1.000
_cell.length_b   1.000
_cell.length_c   1.000
_cell.angle_alpha   90.00
_cell.angle_beta   90.00
_cell.angle_gamma   90.00
#
_symmetry.space_group_name_H-M   'P 1'
#
loop_
_entity.id
_entity.type
_entity.pdbx_description
1 polymer ?
#
loop_
_entity_poly.entity_id
_entity_poly.type
_entity_poly.pdbx_seq_one_letter_code
_entity_poly.pdbx_strand_id
1 'polypeptide(L)'
;MIRYFCLLIVLMLVLGGCSGGDGPTEKLTKEDMGIVRLDNGQKVYYGMNRAEAEEVLGTGQEHARGVFNYESGIAVFYRDDAVVAIRMEEESKGHYQTTRGAEIGMEIGEFKERYGELYAPSRPDDILYYFYDYKKEKFLEKNSPETEKEARNIFVFSSMFHNGYADTLLFTDSYYASSGK
;
A
#
# COMPACT_ATOMS: atom_id res chain seq x y z
N MET A 1 -42.41 -41.62 -2.62
CA MET A 1 -41.14 -41.16 -3.22
C MET A 1 -41.14 -39.65 -3.56
N ILE A 2 -41.88 -38.80 -2.84
CA ILE A 2 -42.00 -37.35 -3.17
C ILE A 2 -41.39 -36.44 -2.08
N ARG A 3 -41.02 -36.99 -0.92
CA ARG A 3 -40.53 -36.21 0.23
C ARG A 3 -39.03 -35.88 0.23
N TYR A 4 -38.22 -36.56 -0.57
CA TYR A 4 -36.77 -36.31 -0.64
C TYR A 4 -36.37 -35.46 -1.85
N PHE A 5 -37.27 -35.25 -2.81
CA PHE A 5 -36.96 -34.52 -4.05
C PHE A 5 -36.92 -32.99 -3.85
N CYS A 6 -37.69 -32.46 -2.89
CA CYS A 6 -37.67 -31.03 -2.57
C CYS A 6 -36.45 -30.60 -1.72
N LEU A 7 -35.78 -31.53 -1.03
CA LEU A 7 -34.64 -31.21 -0.15
C LEU A 7 -33.31 -31.08 -0.92
N LEU A 8 -33.25 -31.62 -2.13
CA LEU A 8 -32.05 -31.61 -2.99
C LEU A 8 -31.93 -30.33 -3.82
N ILE A 9 -33.05 -29.63 -4.07
CA ILE A 9 -33.09 -28.38 -4.85
C ILE A 9 -32.64 -27.17 -3.99
N VAL A 10 -32.87 -27.21 -2.68
CA VAL A 10 -32.45 -26.15 -1.76
C VAL A 10 -30.93 -26.18 -1.51
N LEU A 11 -30.27 -27.33 -1.66
CA LEU A 11 -28.83 -27.46 -1.46
C LEU A 11 -27.98 -26.96 -2.65
N MET A 12 -28.57 -26.85 -3.85
CA MET A 12 -27.84 -26.44 -5.06
C MET A 12 -27.83 -24.92 -5.30
N LEU A 13 -28.55 -24.12 -4.52
CA LEU A 13 -28.61 -22.67 -4.70
C LEU A 13 -27.52 -21.88 -3.94
N VAL A 14 -26.60 -22.55 -3.24
CA VAL A 14 -25.55 -21.90 -2.43
C VAL A 14 -24.18 -21.84 -3.12
N LEU A 15 -24.04 -22.34 -4.36
CA LEU A 15 -22.75 -22.41 -5.06
C LEU A 15 -22.63 -21.47 -6.27
N GLY A 16 -23.43 -20.42 -6.31
CA GLY A 16 -23.38 -19.36 -7.33
C GLY A 16 -22.77 -18.05 -6.83
N GLY A 17 -21.83 -18.09 -5.88
CA GLY A 17 -21.01 -16.93 -5.56
C GLY A 17 -19.81 -16.90 -6.49
N CYS A 18 -19.81 -16.03 -7.49
CA CYS A 18 -18.58 -15.65 -8.18
C CYS A 18 -17.60 -15.18 -7.09
N SER A 19 -16.57 -15.97 -6.81
CA SER A 19 -15.39 -15.52 -6.07
C SER A 19 -14.55 -14.63 -7.00
N GLY A 20 -15.12 -13.50 -7.41
CA GLY A 20 -14.31 -12.34 -7.73
C GLY A 20 -13.83 -11.86 -6.38
N GLY A 21 -12.52 -11.99 -6.09
CA GLY A 21 -11.97 -11.53 -4.84
C GLY A 21 -12.37 -10.08 -4.63
N ASP A 22 -13.26 -9.83 -3.68
CA ASP A 22 -13.62 -8.49 -3.28
C ASP A 22 -12.34 -7.88 -2.69
N GLY A 23 -11.69 -7.01 -3.46
CA GLY A 23 -10.67 -6.11 -2.90
C GLY A 23 -11.29 -5.28 -1.78
N PRO A 24 -10.50 -4.52 -1.02
CA PRO A 24 -11.05 -3.68 0.03
C PRO A 24 -12.07 -2.75 -0.61
N THR A 25 -13.32 -2.84 -0.15
CA THR A 25 -14.43 -2.01 -0.63
C THR A 25 -14.26 -0.54 -0.23
N GLU A 26 -13.32 -0.28 0.67
CA GLU A 26 -12.93 1.06 1.12
C GLU A 26 -12.09 1.78 0.06
N LYS A 27 -12.53 3.01 -0.24
CA LYS A 27 -11.82 3.94 -1.12
C LYS A 27 -10.52 4.38 -0.47
N LEU A 28 -9.41 4.28 -1.19
CA LEU A 28 -8.12 4.81 -0.76
C LEU A 28 -8.05 6.30 -1.10
N THR A 29 -7.74 7.11 -0.11
CA THR A 29 -7.44 8.54 -0.23
C THR A 29 -5.93 8.75 -0.34
N LYS A 30 -5.49 10.01 -0.49
CA LYS A 30 -4.06 10.33 -0.50
C LYS A 30 -3.45 10.11 0.88
N GLU A 31 -4.23 10.39 1.91
CA GLU A 31 -3.89 10.28 3.32
C GLU A 31 -3.73 8.80 3.73
N ASP A 32 -4.35 7.87 2.99
CA ASP A 32 -4.13 6.43 3.14
C ASP A 32 -2.78 5.97 2.53
N MET A 33 -2.09 6.83 1.79
CA MET A 33 -0.72 6.60 1.30
C MET A 33 0.28 7.23 2.26
N GLY A 34 0.37 6.63 3.45
CA GLY A 34 1.15 7.23 4.53
C GLY A 34 1.48 6.28 5.66
N ILE A 35 2.18 6.84 6.62
CA ILE A 35 2.59 6.20 7.87
C ILE A 35 2.07 6.99 9.06
N VAL A 36 1.89 6.29 10.16
CA VAL A 36 1.44 6.79 11.45
C VAL A 36 2.50 6.43 12.47
N ARG A 37 2.96 7.42 13.23
CA ARG A 37 3.84 7.21 14.37
C ARG A 37 3.04 6.67 15.54
N LEU A 38 3.49 5.55 16.13
CA LEU A 38 2.69 4.81 17.10
C LEU A 38 2.61 5.47 18.48
N ASP A 39 3.59 6.29 18.86
CA ASP A 39 3.63 6.93 20.17
C ASP A 39 2.63 8.10 20.32
N ASN A 40 2.33 8.81 19.23
CA ASN A 40 1.54 10.04 19.27
C ASN A 40 0.48 10.16 18.17
N GLY A 41 0.42 9.21 17.23
CA GLY A 41 -0.58 9.17 16.16
C GLY A 41 -0.38 10.19 15.05
N GLN A 42 0.72 10.95 15.04
CA GLN A 42 1.05 11.87 13.95
C GLN A 42 1.33 11.11 12.66
N LYS A 43 1.06 11.74 11.52
CA LYS A 43 1.09 11.10 10.20
C LYS A 43 2.02 11.80 9.24
N VAL A 44 2.67 11.03 8.38
CA VAL A 44 3.28 11.52 7.14
C VAL A 44 2.63 10.80 5.98
N TYR A 45 2.18 11.53 4.98
CA TYR A 45 1.44 10.96 3.86
C TYR A 45 1.77 11.67 2.55
N TYR A 46 1.40 11.04 1.44
CA TYR A 46 1.62 11.54 0.09
C TYR A 46 1.11 12.98 -0.08
N GLY A 47 1.98 13.86 -0.60
CA GLY A 47 1.69 15.26 -0.88
C GLY A 47 1.90 16.22 0.30
N MET A 48 2.17 15.71 1.51
CA MET A 48 2.63 16.53 2.64
C MET A 48 3.92 17.26 2.25
N ASN A 49 4.11 18.51 2.68
CA ASN A 49 5.37 19.20 2.40
C ASN A 49 6.50 18.72 3.32
N ARG A 50 7.75 18.98 2.95
CA ARG A 50 8.90 18.50 3.72
C ARG A 50 8.93 19.04 5.16
N ALA A 51 8.64 20.32 5.36
CA ALA A 51 8.67 20.91 6.69
C ALA A 51 7.65 20.24 7.63
N GLU A 52 6.42 20.01 7.16
CA GLU A 52 5.37 19.29 7.88
C GLU A 52 5.79 17.84 8.18
N ALA A 53 6.43 17.16 7.22
CA ALA A 53 6.94 15.81 7.44
C ALA A 53 8.05 15.79 8.50
N GLU A 54 8.94 16.79 8.52
CA GLU A 54 10.02 16.92 9.50
C GLU A 54 9.50 17.27 10.91
N GLU A 55 8.33 17.90 11.04
CA GLU A 55 7.67 18.06 12.35
C GLU A 55 7.27 16.72 12.97
N VAL A 56 7.05 15.68 12.15
CA VAL A 56 6.65 14.33 12.60
C VAL A 56 7.86 13.41 12.75
N LEU A 57 8.74 13.41 11.75
CA LEU A 57 9.87 12.47 11.63
C LEU A 57 11.17 12.99 12.25
N GLY A 58 11.21 14.27 12.64
CA GLY A 58 12.44 14.96 13.01
C GLY A 58 13.28 15.35 11.79
N THR A 59 14.54 15.73 12.04
CA THR A 59 15.45 16.20 11.00
C THR A 59 15.97 15.03 10.16
N GLY A 60 15.65 15.03 8.86
CA GLY A 60 16.15 14.04 7.91
C GLY A 60 17.57 14.34 7.44
N GLN A 61 18.28 13.30 7.01
CA GLN A 61 19.57 13.41 6.33
C GLN A 61 19.43 13.08 4.85
N GLU A 62 19.86 13.99 3.97
CA GLU A 62 19.83 13.74 2.54
C GLU A 62 20.83 12.63 2.17
N HIS A 63 20.31 11.54 1.64
CA HIS A 63 21.10 10.39 1.19
C HIS A 63 21.42 10.49 -0.31
N ALA A 64 20.43 10.92 -1.09
CA ALA A 64 20.52 11.20 -2.50
C ALA A 64 19.61 12.38 -2.82
N ARG A 65 19.72 12.95 -4.03
CA ARG A 65 18.92 14.12 -4.42
C ARG A 65 17.43 13.85 -4.20
N GLY A 66 16.82 14.58 -3.27
CA GLY A 66 15.40 14.46 -2.94
C GLY A 66 15.03 13.21 -2.13
N VAL A 67 16.01 12.46 -1.62
CA VAL A 67 15.79 11.27 -0.77
C VAL A 67 16.39 11.52 0.60
N PHE A 68 15.56 11.49 1.62
CA PHE A 68 15.94 11.77 2.99
C PHE A 68 15.70 10.55 3.85
N ASN A 69 16.73 10.15 4.59
CA ASN A 69 16.62 9.13 5.62
C ASN A 69 16.33 9.80 6.96
N TYR A 70 15.42 9.20 7.71
CA TYR A 70 15.00 9.61 9.04
C TYR A 70 15.33 8.51 10.05
N GLU A 71 15.20 8.82 11.34
CA GLU A 71 15.35 7.81 12.38
C GLU A 71 14.31 6.70 12.25
N SER A 72 14.59 5.55 12.86
CA SER A 72 13.70 4.38 12.88
C SER A 72 13.33 3.88 11.48
N GLY A 73 14.31 3.79 10.57
CA GLY A 73 14.15 3.05 9.30
C GLY A 73 13.15 3.65 8.32
N ILE A 74 12.89 4.97 8.40
CA ILE A 74 12.02 5.68 7.47
C ILE A 74 12.85 6.41 6.43
N ALA A 75 12.53 6.24 5.15
CA ALA A 75 13.03 7.08 4.08
C ALA A 75 11.88 7.77 3.35
N VAL A 76 12.00 9.08 3.12
CA VAL A 76 11.00 9.88 2.40
C VAL A 76 11.62 10.47 1.15
N PHE A 77 10.87 10.40 0.06
CA PHE A 77 11.27 10.90 -1.24
C PHE A 77 10.41 12.11 -1.56
N TYR A 78 11.06 13.20 -1.93
CA TYR A 78 10.44 14.48 -2.21
C TYR A 78 10.60 14.86 -3.67
N ARG A 79 9.52 15.40 -4.23
CA ARG A 79 9.50 16.08 -5.53
C ARG A 79 8.79 17.41 -5.36
N ASP A 80 9.45 18.48 -5.78
CA ASP A 80 8.94 19.85 -5.64
C ASP A 80 8.49 20.15 -4.19
N ASP A 81 9.31 19.72 -3.21
CA ASP A 81 9.08 19.84 -1.75
C ASP A 81 7.91 19.02 -1.17
N ALA A 82 7.24 18.19 -1.99
CA ALA A 82 6.14 17.33 -1.56
C ALA A 82 6.55 15.85 -1.45
N VAL A 83 6.04 15.15 -0.45
CA VAL A 83 6.21 13.69 -0.27
C VAL A 83 5.61 12.95 -1.47
N VAL A 84 6.41 12.11 -2.12
CA VAL A 84 5.97 11.29 -3.26
C VAL A 84 6.25 9.81 -3.09
N ALA A 85 7.16 9.44 -2.19
CA ALA A 85 7.30 8.09 -1.71
C ALA A 85 7.72 8.05 -0.24
N ILE A 86 7.31 6.98 0.45
CA ILE A 86 7.68 6.67 1.83
C ILE A 86 8.07 5.21 1.88
N ARG A 87 9.27 4.92 2.38
CA ARG A 87 9.79 3.58 2.62
C ARG A 87 9.92 3.33 4.12
N MET A 88 9.49 2.15 4.55
CA MET A 88 9.65 1.61 5.90
C MET A 88 10.54 0.36 5.83
N GLU A 89 11.56 0.29 6.69
CA GLU A 89 12.48 -0.85 6.84
C GLU A 89 12.44 -1.39 8.28
N GLU A 90 13.27 -2.41 8.58
CA GLU A 90 13.29 -3.16 9.85
C GLU A 90 13.22 -2.26 11.10
N GLU A 91 14.00 -1.17 11.13
CA GLU A 91 14.09 -0.26 12.28
C GLU A 91 12.81 0.55 12.54
N SER A 92 11.83 0.51 11.62
CA SER A 92 10.52 1.15 11.82
C SER A 92 9.56 0.31 12.65
N LYS A 93 9.87 -0.97 12.88
CA LYS A 93 9.07 -1.89 13.66
C LYS A 93 8.85 -1.37 15.08
N GLY A 94 7.59 -1.33 15.52
CA GLY A 94 7.20 -0.83 16.85
C GLY A 94 7.27 0.71 16.98
N HIS A 95 7.68 1.42 15.94
CA HIS A 95 7.68 2.89 15.89
C HIS A 95 6.62 3.44 14.94
N TYR A 96 6.39 2.74 13.82
CA TYR A 96 5.47 3.17 12.77
C TYR A 96 4.62 2.02 12.25
N GLN A 97 3.44 2.39 11.78
CA GLN A 97 2.59 1.55 10.93
C GLN A 97 2.12 2.38 9.73
N THR A 98 1.71 1.73 8.66
CA THR A 98 0.96 2.38 7.58
C THR A 98 -0.37 2.95 8.10
N THR A 99 -0.97 3.89 7.40
CA THR A 99 -2.28 4.45 7.78
C THR A 99 -3.43 3.44 7.76
N ARG A 100 -3.24 2.27 7.13
CA ARG A 100 -4.15 1.11 7.21
C ARG A 100 -3.73 0.02 8.20
N GLY A 101 -2.73 0.32 9.03
CA GLY A 101 -2.31 -0.53 10.14
C GLY A 101 -1.47 -1.74 9.78
N ALA A 102 -0.89 -1.80 8.58
CA ALA A 102 0.23 -2.72 8.32
C ALA A 102 1.54 -2.20 8.90
N GLU A 103 2.38 -3.09 9.38
CA GLU A 103 3.66 -2.80 10.02
C GLU A 103 4.73 -3.79 9.55
N ILE A 104 5.99 -3.45 9.81
CA ILE A 104 7.09 -4.37 9.58
C ILE A 104 6.98 -5.57 10.53
N GLY A 105 7.14 -6.76 9.97
CA GLY A 105 6.92 -8.04 10.64
C GLY A 105 5.50 -8.59 10.54
N MET A 106 4.58 -7.91 9.84
CA MET A 106 3.22 -8.44 9.59
C MET A 106 3.26 -9.65 8.67
N GLU A 107 2.46 -10.68 8.96
CA GLU A 107 2.34 -11.85 8.09
C GLU A 107 1.68 -11.49 6.76
N ILE A 108 2.14 -12.11 5.66
CA ILE A 108 1.59 -11.87 4.32
C ILE A 108 0.08 -12.10 4.21
N GLY A 109 -0.49 -13.05 4.97
CA GLY A 109 -1.93 -13.29 5.03
C GLY A 109 -2.68 -12.10 5.62
N GLU A 110 -2.28 -11.64 6.80
CA GLU A 110 -2.86 -10.45 7.45
C GLU A 110 -2.71 -9.19 6.60
N PHE A 111 -1.59 -9.08 5.88
CA PHE A 111 -1.36 -7.98 4.97
C PHE A 111 -2.37 -7.97 3.80
N LYS A 112 -2.61 -9.13 3.20
CA LYS A 112 -3.60 -9.30 2.13
C LYS A 112 -5.03 -9.04 2.61
N GLU A 113 -5.36 -9.37 3.85
CA GLU A 113 -6.68 -9.02 4.42
C GLU A 113 -6.89 -7.48 4.47
N ARG A 114 -5.82 -6.70 4.67
CA ARG A 114 -5.90 -5.23 4.75
C ARG A 114 -5.95 -4.54 3.39
N TYR A 115 -5.15 -5.00 2.44
CA TYR A 115 -4.98 -4.36 1.13
C TYR A 115 -5.71 -5.09 -0.01
N GLY A 116 -6.24 -6.27 0.27
CA GLY A 116 -6.97 -7.15 -0.63
C GLY A 116 -6.10 -8.11 -1.42
N GLU A 117 -6.79 -8.88 -2.26
CA GLU A 117 -6.17 -9.90 -3.12
C GLU A 117 -5.88 -9.40 -4.55
N LEU A 118 -6.31 -8.17 -4.88
CA LEU A 118 -6.05 -7.58 -6.20
C LEU A 118 -4.67 -6.90 -6.24
N TYR A 119 -3.63 -7.73 -6.27
CA TYR A 119 -2.25 -7.31 -6.51
C TYR A 119 -1.76 -7.85 -7.85
N ALA A 120 -0.82 -7.14 -8.48
CA ALA A 120 -0.19 -7.62 -9.68
C ALA A 120 0.69 -8.84 -9.36
N PRO A 121 0.63 -9.91 -10.17
CA PRO A 121 1.48 -11.06 -9.98
C PRO A 121 2.94 -10.62 -10.08
N SER A 122 3.71 -10.93 -9.04
CA SER A 122 5.14 -10.65 -9.01
C SER A 122 5.90 -11.98 -8.96
N ARG A 123 7.13 -11.98 -9.47
CA ARG A 123 8.11 -13.03 -9.17
C ARG A 123 9.35 -12.33 -8.63
N PRO A 124 9.83 -12.71 -7.44
CA PRO A 124 9.40 -13.87 -6.64
C PRO A 124 8.13 -13.56 -5.78
N ASP A 125 7.39 -14.59 -5.30
CA ASP A 125 6.06 -14.48 -4.64
C ASP A 125 6.07 -13.68 -3.30
N ASP A 126 7.27 -13.32 -2.86
CA ASP A 126 7.63 -12.50 -1.70
C ASP A 126 7.53 -11.00 -1.96
N ILE A 127 7.06 -10.55 -3.12
CA ILE A 127 6.74 -9.15 -3.36
C ILE A 127 5.28 -9.01 -3.77
N LEU A 128 4.54 -8.11 -3.14
CA LEU A 128 3.20 -7.72 -3.57
C LEU A 128 3.22 -6.31 -4.15
N TYR A 129 2.50 -6.11 -5.25
CA TYR A 129 2.32 -4.80 -5.87
C TYR A 129 0.84 -4.47 -5.99
N TYR A 130 0.40 -3.41 -5.32
CA TYR A 130 -0.94 -2.87 -5.44
C TYR A 130 -0.89 -1.59 -6.25
N PHE A 131 -1.81 -1.47 -7.20
CA PHE A 131 -1.95 -0.28 -8.03
C PHE A 131 -3.33 0.32 -7.82
N TYR A 132 -3.40 1.59 -7.46
CA TYR A 132 -4.65 2.27 -7.19
C TYR A 132 -4.72 3.61 -7.90
N ASP A 133 -5.71 3.79 -8.78
CA ASP A 133 -6.00 5.09 -9.39
C ASP A 133 -6.93 5.88 -8.47
N TYR A 134 -6.39 6.85 -7.73
CA TYR A 134 -7.18 7.61 -6.76
C TYR A 134 -8.14 8.62 -7.39
N LYS A 135 -8.00 8.90 -8.69
CA LYS A 135 -8.97 9.73 -9.43
C LYS A 135 -10.13 8.91 -9.95
N LYS A 136 -9.88 7.66 -10.36
CA LYS A 136 -10.92 6.70 -10.78
C LYS A 136 -11.47 5.87 -9.61
N GLU A 137 -10.89 6.04 -8.42
CA GLU A 137 -11.25 5.36 -7.17
C GLU A 137 -11.24 3.83 -7.26
N LYS A 138 -10.27 3.25 -7.98
CA LYS A 138 -10.23 1.80 -8.21
C LYS A 138 -8.83 1.21 -8.19
N PHE A 139 -8.74 -0.03 -7.73
CA PHE A 139 -7.56 -0.85 -7.93
C PHE A 139 -7.41 -1.25 -9.41
N LEU A 140 -6.16 -1.40 -9.84
CA LEU A 140 -5.78 -1.75 -11.20
C LEU A 140 -5.01 -3.07 -11.19
N GLU A 141 -5.28 -3.93 -12.17
CA GLU A 141 -4.54 -5.18 -12.36
C GLU A 141 -3.07 -4.94 -12.79
N LYS A 142 -2.81 -3.80 -13.43
CA LYS A 142 -1.48 -3.42 -13.91
C LYS A 142 -1.26 -1.92 -13.84
N ASN A 143 -0.01 -1.53 -13.63
CA ASN A 143 0.45 -0.15 -13.75
C ASN A 143 0.81 0.15 -15.21
N SER A 144 -0.07 0.84 -15.94
CA SER A 144 0.17 1.19 -17.36
C SER A 144 -0.44 2.56 -17.70
N PRO A 145 0.03 3.65 -17.08
CA PRO A 145 -0.44 4.98 -17.41
C PRO A 145 -0.06 5.35 -18.85
N GLU A 146 -0.97 5.99 -19.58
CA GLU A 146 -0.75 6.48 -20.94
C GLU A 146 -0.09 7.87 -20.96
N THR A 147 -0.20 8.61 -19.86
CA THR A 147 0.33 9.96 -19.73
C THR A 147 1.00 10.17 -18.37
N GLU A 148 1.91 11.15 -18.29
CA GLU A 148 2.48 11.58 -17.00
C GLU A 148 1.40 11.99 -15.99
N LYS A 149 0.37 12.69 -16.46
CA LYS A 149 -0.75 13.11 -15.61
C LYS A 149 -1.47 11.89 -15.01
N GLU A 150 -1.65 10.84 -15.80
CA GLU A 150 -2.24 9.59 -15.31
C GLU A 150 -1.29 8.87 -14.35
N ALA A 151 0.01 8.82 -14.65
CA ALA A 151 1.00 8.19 -13.77
C ALA A 151 1.02 8.84 -12.37
N ARG A 152 0.88 10.16 -12.28
CA ARG A 152 0.75 10.90 -11.00
C ARG A 152 -0.56 10.65 -10.25
N ASN A 153 -1.54 9.99 -10.89
CA ASN A 153 -2.80 9.60 -10.26
C ASN A 153 -2.82 8.14 -9.77
N ILE A 154 -1.81 7.35 -10.13
CA ILE A 154 -1.72 5.95 -9.76
C ILE A 154 -0.75 5.83 -8.59
N PHE A 155 -1.27 5.41 -7.45
CA PHE A 155 -0.47 4.97 -6.32
C PHE A 155 -0.01 3.55 -6.54
N VAL A 156 1.24 3.31 -6.19
CA VAL A 156 1.92 2.03 -6.18
C VAL A 156 2.29 1.75 -4.74
N PHE A 157 1.78 0.65 -4.21
CA PHE A 157 2.20 0.13 -2.93
C PHE A 157 2.91 -1.19 -3.14
N SER A 158 4.19 -1.23 -2.77
CA SER A 158 5.02 -2.42 -2.84
C SER A 158 5.34 -2.89 -1.43
N SER A 159 5.19 -4.18 -1.20
CA SER A 159 5.65 -4.83 0.02
C SER A 159 6.53 -6.01 -0.31
N MET A 160 7.68 -6.09 0.38
CA MET A 160 8.60 -7.21 0.31
C MET A 160 8.50 -8.02 1.60
N PHE A 161 8.50 -9.34 1.45
CA PHE A 161 8.34 -10.28 2.55
C PHE A 161 9.58 -11.17 2.66
N HIS A 162 10.10 -11.35 3.87
CA HIS A 162 11.13 -12.32 4.17
C HIS A 162 10.54 -13.42 5.06
N ASN A 163 10.61 -14.68 4.63
CA ASN A 163 10.01 -15.83 5.32
C ASN A 163 8.51 -15.64 5.66
N GLY A 164 7.76 -14.95 4.79
CA GLY A 164 6.33 -14.70 4.97
C GLY A 164 5.97 -13.47 5.82
N TYR A 165 6.96 -12.73 6.31
CA TYR A 165 6.77 -11.53 7.13
C TYR A 165 7.25 -10.27 6.40
N ALA A 166 6.49 -9.17 6.51
CA ALA A 166 6.81 -7.90 5.87
C ALA A 166 8.18 -7.41 6.35
N ASP A 167 9.08 -7.17 5.41
CA ASP A 167 10.46 -6.72 5.63
C ASP A 167 10.66 -5.27 5.17
N THR A 168 10.03 -4.92 4.05
CA THR A 168 10.03 -3.56 3.51
C THR A 168 8.64 -3.19 3.01
N LEU A 169 8.18 -1.99 3.34
CA LEU A 169 6.95 -1.40 2.80
C LEU A 169 7.28 -0.10 2.07
N LEU A 170 6.76 0.09 0.86
CA LEU A 170 7.02 1.26 0.02
C LEU A 170 5.74 1.79 -0.61
N PHE A 171 5.34 3.00 -0.26
CA PHE A 171 4.36 3.78 -1.00
C PHE A 171 5.07 4.69 -1.99
N THR A 172 4.59 4.77 -3.22
CA THR A 172 5.07 5.73 -4.23
C THR A 172 3.96 6.05 -5.22
N ASP A 173 4.05 7.14 -5.98
CA ASP A 173 3.28 7.28 -7.21
C ASP A 173 3.99 6.60 -8.40
N SER A 174 3.21 6.25 -9.43
CA SER A 174 3.70 5.56 -10.64
C SER A 174 4.65 6.41 -11.48
N TYR A 175 4.50 7.74 -11.45
CA TYR A 175 5.42 8.63 -12.16
C TYR A 175 6.81 8.62 -11.51
N TYR A 176 6.90 8.68 -10.18
CA TYR A 176 8.16 8.57 -9.45
C TYR A 176 8.78 7.18 -9.66
N ALA A 177 7.98 6.11 -9.55
CA ALA A 177 8.46 4.73 -9.75
C ALA A 177 9.07 4.48 -11.14
N SER A 178 8.56 5.15 -12.17
CA SER A 178 9.03 4.96 -13.56
C SER A 178 10.13 5.93 -13.99
N SER A 179 10.18 7.14 -13.42
CA SER A 179 11.09 8.20 -13.86
C SER A 179 12.21 8.53 -12.89
N GLY A 180 12.06 8.17 -11.61
CA GLY A 180 12.93 8.60 -10.51
C GLY A 180 12.91 10.11 -10.27
N LYS A 181 11.87 10.81 -10.77
CA LYS A 181 11.74 12.27 -10.72
C LYS A 181 10.58 12.72 -9.87
#